data_AF-A0A7W1DQI1-F1
#
_entry.id   AF-A0A7W1DQI1-F1
#
_cell.length_a   1.000
_cell.length_b   1.000
_cell.length_c   1.000
_cell.angle_alpha   90.00
_cell.angle_beta   90.00
_cell.angle_gamma   90.00
#
_symmetry.space_group_name_H-M   'P 1'
#
loop_
_entity.id
_entity.type
_entity.pdbx_description
1 polymer ?
#
loop_
_entity_poly.entity_id
_entity_poly.type
_entity_poly.pdbx_seq_one_letter_code
_entity_poly.pdbx_strand_id
1 'polypeptide(L)'
;MSDSNDPYNTPPAPERFEPRPDPVEPAHLPVGSDVPAHSEAIAEPIRLEPAPFSTTAGPMPATDPFSGGDDRPTYGDRSVHMDASQLPLEPLPALAGDFDRRRSGDDSGSLSARLVDEFVAWLKTLASAAVYATLIVTFGFQVARVEGQSMSPTLEDQDRLIVNKFVYLTHIGEPQLGDIVMLYYPNNPKKSFVKRVIAAEGQTIRMVDGKVFVNEAPVDDSFVPPEYRGHDDYGPVVIPEGYYFVMGDHRTNSSDSRHWGYVPKKYIIGRVQLRWWPVPEARTF
;
A
#
# COMPACT_ATOMS: atom_id res chain seq x y z
N MET A 1 -7.28 -30.25 -78.54
CA MET A 1 -6.47 -29.73 -77.42
C MET A 1 -6.85 -28.27 -77.26
N SER A 2 -7.32 -27.74 -76.14
CA SER A 2 -7.14 -28.05 -74.72
C SER A 2 -8.28 -27.43 -73.90
N ASP A 3 -8.72 -28.13 -72.86
CA ASP A 3 -9.77 -27.76 -71.90
C ASP A 3 -9.54 -26.40 -71.23
N SER A 4 -10.60 -25.61 -71.09
CA SER A 4 -10.62 -24.32 -70.36
C SER A 4 -11.75 -24.27 -69.32
N ASN A 5 -11.98 -25.36 -68.61
CA ASN A 5 -12.82 -25.37 -67.40
C ASN A 5 -11.91 -25.56 -66.19
N ASP A 6 -11.34 -24.46 -65.70
CA ASP A 6 -10.70 -24.42 -64.38
C ASP A 6 -11.74 -23.91 -63.35
N PRO A 7 -12.29 -24.78 -62.50
CA PRO A 7 -13.31 -24.41 -61.52
C PRO A 7 -12.77 -23.61 -60.32
N TYR A 8 -11.46 -23.30 -60.27
CA TYR A 8 -10.85 -22.63 -59.11
C TYR A 8 -10.65 -21.12 -59.26
N ASN A 9 -11.00 -20.53 -60.40
CA ASN A 9 -10.85 -19.09 -60.60
C ASN A 9 -12.16 -18.32 -60.35
N THR A 10 -12.62 -18.31 -59.09
CA THR A 10 -13.69 -17.42 -58.64
C THR A 10 -13.08 -16.31 -57.77
N PRO A 11 -13.22 -15.02 -58.10
CA PRO A 11 -12.73 -13.95 -57.25
C PRO A 11 -13.47 -13.97 -55.90
N PRO A 12 -12.79 -13.75 -54.76
CA PRO A 12 -13.44 -13.72 -53.45
C PRO A 12 -14.49 -12.61 -53.41
N ALA A 13 -15.65 -12.92 -52.84
CA ALA A 13 -16.72 -11.96 -52.64
C ALA A 13 -16.20 -10.78 -51.78
N PRO A 14 -16.62 -9.54 -52.04
CA PRO A 14 -16.20 -8.40 -51.23
C PRO A 14 -16.63 -8.63 -49.78
N GLU A 15 -15.67 -8.54 -48.85
CA GLU A 15 -15.91 -8.61 -47.41
C GLU A 15 -16.97 -7.55 -47.05
N ARG A 16 -18.14 -8.03 -46.65
CA ARG A 16 -19.20 -7.18 -46.14
C ARG A 16 -18.71 -6.67 -44.80
N PHE A 17 -18.34 -5.39 -44.75
CA PHE A 17 -17.98 -4.70 -43.50
C PHE A 17 -19.21 -4.71 -42.61
N GLU A 18 -19.34 -5.72 -41.75
CA GLU A 18 -20.37 -5.71 -40.72
C GLU A 18 -20.04 -4.58 -39.76
N PRO A 19 -20.99 -3.66 -39.46
CA PRO A 19 -20.77 -2.66 -38.45
C PRO A 19 -20.42 -3.36 -37.14
N ARG A 20 -19.39 -2.87 -36.43
CA ARG A 20 -19.09 -3.38 -35.08
C ARG A 20 -20.39 -3.36 -34.28
N PRO A 21 -20.72 -4.45 -33.56
CA PRO A 21 -21.85 -4.41 -32.65
C PRO A 21 -21.62 -3.23 -31.70
N ASP A 22 -22.65 -2.39 -31.54
CA ASP A 22 -22.61 -1.31 -30.58
C ASP A 22 -22.18 -1.88 -29.21
N PRO A 23 -21.41 -1.13 -28.39
CA PRO A 23 -21.07 -1.57 -27.05
C PRO A 23 -22.36 -1.98 -26.34
N VAL A 24 -22.49 -3.28 -26.04
CA VAL A 24 -23.63 -3.79 -25.30
C VAL A 24 -23.57 -3.10 -23.94
N GLU A 25 -24.49 -2.14 -23.74
CA GLU A 25 -24.70 -1.52 -22.45
C GLU A 25 -24.83 -2.67 -21.45
N PRO A 26 -23.96 -2.76 -20.42
CA PRO A 26 -23.91 -3.93 -19.56
C PRO A 26 -25.30 -4.13 -18.99
N ALA A 27 -25.90 -5.29 -19.31
CA ALA A 27 -27.22 -5.65 -18.82
C ALA A 27 -27.30 -5.30 -17.34
N HIS A 28 -28.28 -4.46 -16.97
CA HIS A 28 -28.58 -4.14 -15.59
C HIS A 28 -28.91 -5.46 -14.88
N LEU A 29 -27.89 -6.07 -14.28
CA LEU A 29 -28.05 -7.18 -13.36
C LEU A 29 -28.95 -6.68 -12.21
N PRO A 30 -29.90 -7.50 -11.74
CA PRO A 30 -30.88 -7.06 -10.77
C PRO A 30 -30.20 -6.51 -9.53
N VAL A 31 -30.48 -5.24 -9.23
CA VAL A 31 -30.12 -4.59 -7.97
C VAL A 31 -30.97 -5.22 -6.88
N GLY A 32 -30.36 -6.08 -6.06
CA GLY A 32 -31.07 -6.62 -4.90
C GLY A 32 -30.39 -7.78 -4.21
N SER A 33 -29.54 -7.48 -3.24
CA SER A 33 -29.57 -8.15 -1.93
C SER A 33 -28.71 -7.35 -0.96
N ASP A 34 -29.32 -6.87 0.13
CA ASP A 34 -28.57 -6.38 1.27
C ASP A 34 -27.63 -7.49 1.75
N VAL A 35 -26.33 -7.28 1.52
CA VAL A 35 -25.29 -8.24 1.86
C VAL A 35 -25.12 -8.25 3.39
N PRO A 36 -25.36 -9.37 4.09
CA PRO A 36 -25.15 -9.43 5.53
C PRO A 36 -23.68 -9.16 5.86
N ALA A 37 -23.44 -8.19 6.74
CA ALA A 37 -22.10 -7.64 7.00
C ALA A 37 -21.10 -8.63 7.64
N HIS A 38 -21.56 -9.79 8.12
CA HIS A 38 -20.76 -10.74 8.90
C HIS A 38 -20.11 -11.86 8.07
N SER A 39 -20.42 -11.99 6.77
CA SER A 39 -19.87 -13.05 5.89
C SER A 39 -18.77 -12.56 4.95
N GLU A 40 -18.76 -11.27 4.61
CA GLU A 40 -17.87 -10.71 3.59
C GLU A 40 -16.53 -10.29 4.14
N ALA A 41 -15.44 -10.62 3.43
CA ALA A 41 -14.08 -10.13 3.68
C ALA A 41 -13.99 -8.62 3.36
N ILE A 42 -14.40 -7.78 4.32
CA ILE A 42 -14.26 -6.33 4.28
C ILE A 42 -12.82 -5.99 4.66
N ALA A 43 -12.13 -5.23 3.80
CA ALA A 43 -10.83 -4.69 4.14
C ALA A 43 -11.01 -3.27 4.69
N GLU A 44 -10.87 -3.09 5.99
CA GLU A 44 -10.88 -1.77 6.59
C GLU A 44 -9.45 -1.21 6.67
N PRO A 45 -9.19 0.03 6.20
CA PRO A 45 -7.91 0.67 6.43
C PRO A 45 -7.69 0.83 7.94
N ILE A 46 -6.56 0.34 8.45
CA ILE A 46 -6.22 0.52 9.86
C ILE A 46 -5.90 2.01 10.06
N ARG A 47 -6.86 2.77 10.61
CA ARG A 47 -6.58 4.10 11.13
C ARG A 47 -5.80 3.94 12.44
N LEU A 48 -4.62 4.51 12.48
CA LEU A 48 -3.93 4.76 13.74
C LEU A 48 -4.70 5.89 14.44
N GLU A 49 -5.74 5.53 15.19
CA GLU A 49 -6.34 6.46 16.16
C GLU A 49 -5.21 6.91 17.10
N PRO A 50 -5.01 8.23 17.31
CA PRO A 50 -4.07 8.66 18.33
C PRO A 50 -4.55 8.06 19.65
N ALA A 51 -3.70 7.29 20.32
CA ALA A 51 -4.02 6.74 21.63
C ALA A 51 -4.59 7.87 22.50
N PRO A 52 -5.71 7.67 23.22
CA PRO A 52 -6.19 8.69 24.13
C PRO A 52 -5.05 8.98 25.12
N PHE A 53 -4.53 10.20 25.07
CA PHE A 53 -3.67 10.70 26.13
C PHE A 53 -4.50 10.66 27.40
N SER A 54 -4.32 9.61 28.18
CA SER A 54 -4.95 9.47 29.49
C SER A 54 -4.23 10.46 30.41
N THR A 55 -4.74 11.69 30.46
CA THR A 55 -4.37 12.68 31.46
C THR A 55 -5.02 12.29 32.78
N THR A 56 -4.56 11.19 33.35
CA THR A 56 -4.75 10.88 34.78
C THR A 56 -3.38 10.51 35.32
N ALA A 57 -2.51 11.52 35.43
CA ALA A 57 -1.42 11.45 36.38
C ALA A 57 -2.04 11.56 37.78
N GLY A 58 -2.28 10.42 38.42
CA GLY A 58 -2.50 10.41 39.87
C GLY A 58 -1.28 11.02 40.57
N PRO A 59 -1.44 11.68 41.72
CA PRO A 59 -0.30 12.23 42.45
C PRO A 59 0.64 11.10 42.84
N MET A 60 1.86 11.14 42.30
CA MET A 60 2.96 10.26 42.70
C MET A 60 3.33 10.55 44.16
N PRO A 61 3.55 9.55 45.01
CA PRO A 61 4.06 9.77 46.36
C PRO A 61 5.49 10.33 46.27
N ALA A 62 5.74 11.43 46.96
CA ALA A 62 7.08 11.97 47.16
C ALA A 62 7.88 11.01 48.05
N THR A 63 8.72 10.17 47.43
CA THR A 63 9.77 9.44 48.13
C THR A 63 11.05 10.25 48.04
N ASP A 64 11.48 10.74 49.20
CA ASP A 64 12.71 11.48 49.46
C ASP A 64 13.94 10.57 49.21
N PRO A 65 14.85 10.89 48.27
CA PRO A 65 15.97 10.01 47.94
C PRO A 65 17.21 10.24 48.82
N PHE A 66 17.14 11.04 49.89
CA PHE A 66 18.28 11.29 50.79
C PHE A 66 18.02 10.78 52.21
N SER A 67 18.03 9.44 52.36
CA SER A 67 18.28 8.84 53.67
C SER A 67 18.99 7.50 53.49
N GLY A 68 20.27 7.47 53.84
CA GLY A 68 21.01 6.24 54.10
C GLY A 68 22.38 6.14 53.44
N GLY A 69 23.42 6.21 54.26
CA GLY A 69 24.68 5.49 54.02
C GLY A 69 25.86 6.36 53.60
N ASP A 70 26.54 6.96 54.58
CA ASP A 70 27.92 7.43 54.45
C ASP A 70 28.86 6.24 54.23
N ASP A 71 29.28 6.01 52.98
CA ASP A 71 30.47 5.22 52.67
C ASP A 71 31.25 5.94 51.55
N ARG A 72 32.13 6.86 51.96
CA ARG A 72 33.11 7.49 51.05
C ARG A 72 34.44 6.75 51.14
N PRO A 73 35.02 6.28 50.02
CA PRO A 73 36.40 5.82 50.02
C PRO A 73 37.35 7.02 50.17
N THR A 74 38.33 6.88 51.06
CA THR A 74 39.38 7.84 51.35
C THR A 74 40.35 7.95 50.17
N TYR A 75 40.42 9.14 49.55
CA TYR A 75 41.46 9.46 48.58
C TYR A 75 42.66 10.06 49.31
N GLY A 76 43.81 9.43 49.10
CA GLY A 76 45.05 9.69 49.83
C GLY A 76 45.62 11.09 49.62
N ASP A 77 46.08 11.64 50.73
CA ASP A 77 46.95 12.79 50.86
C ASP A 77 48.26 12.58 50.07
N ARG A 78 48.48 13.42 49.06
CA ARG A 78 49.79 13.69 48.47
C ARG A 78 49.95 15.18 48.29
N SER A 79 50.37 15.84 49.36
CA SER A 79 50.98 17.17 49.33
C SER A 79 52.27 17.13 48.50
N VAL A 80 52.22 17.71 47.29
CA VAL A 80 53.42 18.07 46.52
C VAL A 80 53.68 19.55 46.75
N HIS A 81 54.70 19.85 47.55
CA HIS A 81 55.31 21.18 47.60
C HIS A 81 55.90 21.51 46.23
N MET A 82 55.37 22.54 45.56
CA MET A 82 55.98 23.16 44.38
C MET A 82 56.45 24.56 44.78
N ASP A 83 57.77 24.71 44.83
CA ASP A 83 58.51 25.92 45.16
C ASP A 83 58.50 26.87 43.95
N ALA A 84 57.93 28.07 44.14
CA ALA A 84 57.71 29.07 43.10
C ALA A 84 58.89 30.04 42.94
N SER A 85 60.14 29.57 43.02
CA SER A 85 61.33 30.43 43.02
C SER A 85 62.36 30.17 41.91
N GLN A 86 62.02 29.48 40.82
CA GLN A 86 62.95 29.26 39.69
C GLN A 86 62.32 29.32 38.30
N LEU A 87 61.85 30.49 37.87
CA LEU A 87 61.60 30.75 36.44
C LEU A 87 62.47 31.93 35.96
N PRO A 88 63.37 31.74 34.98
CA PRO A 88 64.20 32.81 34.43
C PRO A 88 63.37 33.81 33.62
N LEU A 89 63.60 35.10 33.86
CA LEU A 89 63.05 36.21 33.09
C LEU A 89 63.90 36.44 31.83
N GLU A 90 63.43 35.94 30.68
CA GLU A 90 63.95 36.34 29.36
C GLU A 90 63.15 37.56 28.87
N PRO A 91 63.79 38.68 28.45
CA PRO A 91 63.07 39.84 27.92
C PRO A 91 62.59 39.60 26.48
N LEU A 92 61.29 39.77 26.24
CA LEU A 92 60.67 39.74 24.91
C LEU A 92 61.25 40.85 24.01
N PRO A 93 61.64 40.56 22.75
CA PRO A 93 62.00 41.59 21.79
C PRO A 93 60.76 42.37 21.36
N ALA A 94 60.89 43.70 21.38
CA ALA A 94 59.90 44.64 20.90
C ALA A 94 59.64 44.45 19.39
N LEU A 95 58.39 44.17 19.03
CA LEU A 95 57.88 44.37 17.68
C LEU A 95 56.76 45.41 17.75
N ALA A 96 57.20 46.67 17.70
CA ALA A 96 56.39 47.76 17.21
C ALA A 96 56.24 47.60 15.69
N GLY A 97 55.00 47.70 15.21
CA GLY A 97 54.69 47.78 13.78
C GLY A 97 53.52 46.89 13.40
N ASP A 98 52.30 47.40 13.53
CA ASP A 98 51.52 47.85 12.37
C ASP A 98 50.09 48.20 12.84
N PHE A 99 49.98 49.31 13.56
CA PHE A 99 48.70 49.93 13.89
C PHE A 99 48.35 50.88 12.73
N ASP A 100 47.69 50.35 11.70
CA ASP A 100 46.67 51.01 10.88
C ASP A 100 46.60 50.42 9.46
N ARG A 101 45.64 49.51 9.24
CA ARG A 101 44.70 49.51 8.10
C ARG A 101 44.03 48.14 7.95
N ARG A 102 42.87 47.98 8.57
CA ARG A 102 41.68 47.56 7.81
C ARG A 102 40.42 47.99 8.55
N ARG A 103 39.83 49.03 7.97
CA ARG A 103 38.48 49.54 8.17
C ARG A 103 37.51 48.49 8.72
N SER A 104 36.94 48.84 9.86
CA SER A 104 35.52 48.63 10.16
C SER A 104 34.68 48.92 8.90
N GLY A 105 33.90 47.94 8.47
CA GLY A 105 33.12 48.01 7.24
C GLY A 105 32.18 46.82 7.11
N ASP A 106 31.08 46.88 7.86
CA ASP A 106 29.80 46.24 7.53
C ASP A 106 29.68 44.71 7.57
N ASP A 107 29.84 44.12 8.76
CA ASP A 107 29.46 42.73 9.04
C ASP A 107 27.99 42.56 9.49
N SER A 108 27.17 43.59 9.31
CA SER A 108 25.73 43.54 9.67
C SER A 108 24.87 42.91 8.56
N GLY A 109 25.33 43.00 7.31
CA GLY A 109 24.71 42.34 6.16
C GLY A 109 25.03 40.85 6.02
N SER A 110 26.05 40.33 6.73
CA SER A 110 26.53 38.96 6.58
C SER A 110 25.83 37.96 7.53
N LEU A 111 25.42 38.40 8.72
CA LEU A 111 24.68 37.57 9.68
C LEU A 111 23.23 37.34 9.25
N SER A 112 22.53 38.37 8.81
CA SER A 112 21.15 38.26 8.33
C SER A 112 21.06 37.46 7.03
N ALA A 113 22.01 37.64 6.10
CA ALA A 113 22.09 36.83 4.90
C ALA A 113 22.35 35.35 5.20
N ARG A 114 23.27 35.03 6.12
CA ARG A 114 23.51 33.64 6.58
C ARG A 114 22.30 33.03 7.24
N LEU A 115 21.61 33.78 8.11
CA LEU A 115 20.39 33.31 8.76
C LEU A 115 19.25 33.08 7.76
N VAL A 116 19.14 33.93 6.73
CA VAL A 116 18.16 33.76 5.64
C VAL A 116 18.50 32.54 4.79
N ASP A 117 19.77 32.34 4.42
CA ASP A 117 20.22 31.19 3.64
C ASP A 117 20.05 29.87 4.41
N GLU A 118 20.37 29.86 5.70
CA GLU A 118 20.11 28.74 6.60
C GLU A 118 18.60 28.45 6.68
N PHE A 119 17.78 29.47 6.92
CA PHE A 119 16.32 29.31 6.95
C PHE A 119 15.76 28.76 5.64
N VAL A 120 16.25 29.24 4.49
CA VAL A 120 15.88 28.72 3.17
C VAL A 120 16.30 27.25 3.02
N ALA A 121 17.46 26.84 3.53
CA ALA A 121 17.91 25.44 3.51
C ALA A 121 17.02 24.54 4.39
N TRP A 122 16.66 24.99 5.60
CA TRP A 122 15.72 24.28 6.47
C TRP A 122 14.33 24.19 5.84
N LEU A 123 13.84 25.26 5.22
CA LEU A 123 12.55 25.28 4.52
C LEU A 123 12.54 24.33 3.33
N LYS A 124 13.62 24.28 2.52
CA LYS A 124 13.77 23.32 1.42
C LYS A 124 13.75 21.88 1.93
N THR A 125 14.46 21.61 3.03
CA THR A 125 14.47 20.28 3.66
C THR A 125 13.07 19.90 4.12
N LEU A 126 12.37 20.80 4.82
CA LEU A 126 11.00 20.57 5.29
C LEU A 126 10.03 20.35 4.13
N ALA A 127 10.11 21.17 3.10
CA ALA A 127 9.30 21.02 1.89
C ALA A 127 9.56 19.68 1.19
N SER A 128 10.83 19.28 1.08
CA SER A 128 11.19 17.98 0.52
C SER A 128 10.63 16.83 1.36
N ALA A 129 10.74 16.90 2.69
CA ALA A 129 10.19 15.89 3.58
C ALA A 129 8.66 15.80 3.48
N ALA A 130 7.97 16.94 3.36
CA ALA A 130 6.52 16.97 3.14
C ALA A 130 6.14 16.32 1.80
N VAL A 131 6.86 16.62 0.71
CA VAL A 131 6.65 15.99 -0.59
C VAL A 131 6.88 14.48 -0.51
N TYR A 132 8.00 14.03 0.08
CA TYR A 132 8.26 12.60 0.25
C TYR A 132 7.20 11.91 1.12
N ALA A 133 6.77 12.54 2.21
CA ALA A 133 5.71 12.01 3.06
C ALA A 133 4.38 11.89 2.30
N THR A 134 4.01 12.90 1.51
CA THR A 134 2.82 12.84 0.65
C THR A 134 2.96 11.72 -0.39
N LEU A 135 4.10 11.60 -1.07
CA LEU A 135 4.31 10.53 -2.04
C LEU A 135 4.23 9.14 -1.42
N ILE A 136 4.82 8.94 -0.24
CA ILE A 136 4.78 7.65 0.46
C ILE A 136 3.36 7.33 0.93
N VAL A 137 2.62 8.30 1.47
CA VAL A 137 1.24 8.07 1.94
C VAL A 137 0.27 7.86 0.77
N THR A 138 0.46 8.56 -0.35
CA THR A 138 -0.40 8.46 -1.53
C THR A 138 -0.11 7.22 -2.38
N PHE A 139 1.17 6.92 -2.64
CA PHE A 139 1.58 5.87 -3.58
C PHE A 139 2.17 4.62 -2.93
N GLY A 140 2.40 4.64 -1.62
CA GLY A 140 2.98 3.52 -0.90
C GLY A 140 2.00 2.38 -0.63
N PHE A 141 2.16 1.77 0.53
CA PHE A 141 1.39 0.61 0.96
C PHE A 141 0.23 1.02 1.87
N GLN A 142 -0.92 0.37 1.70
CA GLN A 142 -2.03 0.47 2.64
C GLN A 142 -2.06 -0.78 3.53
N VAL A 143 -2.12 -0.57 4.84
CA VAL A 143 -2.39 -1.65 5.78
C VAL A 143 -3.91 -1.78 5.97
N ALA A 144 -4.44 -2.97 5.75
CA ALA A 144 -5.85 -3.27 5.90
C ALA A 144 -6.07 -4.46 6.85
N ARG A 145 -7.20 -4.48 7.53
CA ARG A 145 -7.67 -5.60 8.34
C ARG A 145 -8.81 -6.29 7.61
N VAL A 146 -8.76 -7.62 7.52
CA VAL A 146 -9.85 -8.45 7.00
C VAL A 146 -10.89 -8.61 8.10
N GLU A 147 -12.14 -8.35 7.76
CA GLU A 147 -13.31 -8.68 8.57
C GLU A 147 -14.17 -9.62 7.73
N GLY A 148 -14.58 -10.79 8.23
CA GLY A 148 -15.42 -11.77 7.51
C GLY A 148 -14.65 -12.96 6.88
N GLN A 149 -15.40 -13.89 6.26
CA GLN A 149 -14.92 -15.24 5.92
C GLN A 149 -14.95 -15.58 4.42
N SER A 150 -15.33 -14.64 3.55
CA SER A 150 -15.49 -14.92 2.12
C SER A 150 -14.19 -15.31 1.38
N MET A 151 -13.04 -15.08 2.00
CA MET A 151 -11.71 -15.43 1.45
C MET A 151 -11.06 -16.63 2.17
N SER A 152 -11.76 -17.29 3.09
CA SER A 152 -11.24 -18.48 3.77
C SER A 152 -11.06 -19.65 2.78
N PRO A 153 -10.02 -20.49 2.95
CA PRO A 153 -9.01 -20.47 4.01
C PRO A 153 -7.80 -19.58 3.69
N THR A 154 -7.77 -18.95 2.52
CA THR A 154 -6.61 -18.14 2.08
C THR A 154 -6.39 -16.93 2.98
N LEU A 155 -7.48 -16.26 3.36
CA LEU A 155 -7.50 -15.17 4.32
C LEU A 155 -8.59 -15.44 5.35
N GLU A 156 -8.23 -15.32 6.62
CA GLU A 156 -9.12 -15.47 7.76
C GLU A 156 -9.56 -14.12 8.32
N ASP A 157 -10.64 -14.15 9.10
CA ASP A 157 -11.07 -12.98 9.86
C ASP A 157 -9.91 -12.49 10.75
N GLN A 158 -9.74 -11.17 10.87
CA GLN A 158 -8.66 -10.51 11.62
C GLN A 158 -7.27 -10.50 10.98
N ASP A 159 -7.10 -11.09 9.81
CA ASP A 159 -5.82 -11.02 9.08
C ASP A 159 -5.45 -9.57 8.77
N ARG A 160 -4.14 -9.26 8.89
CA ARG A 160 -3.62 -7.94 8.51
C ARG A 160 -2.83 -8.03 7.22
N LEU A 161 -3.27 -7.23 6.26
CA LEU A 161 -2.79 -7.24 4.89
C LEU A 161 -1.98 -5.98 4.60
N ILE A 162 -0.95 -6.15 3.78
CA ILE A 162 -0.25 -5.06 3.10
C ILE A 162 -0.70 -5.07 1.64
N VAL A 163 -1.35 -3.98 1.26
CA VAL A 163 -1.91 -3.75 -0.06
C VAL A 163 -1.02 -2.78 -0.82
N ASN A 164 -0.53 -3.20 -1.97
CA ASN A 164 0.27 -2.37 -2.86
C ASN A 164 -0.65 -1.61 -3.83
N LYS A 165 -0.65 -0.28 -3.69
CA LYS A 165 -1.40 0.64 -4.55
C LYS A 165 -0.61 1.10 -5.78
N PHE A 166 0.72 1.04 -5.71
CA PHE A 166 1.63 1.59 -6.72
C PHE A 166 1.40 0.98 -8.10
N VAL A 167 1.20 -0.34 -8.15
CA VAL A 167 0.99 -1.09 -9.40
C VAL A 167 -0.19 -0.55 -10.20
N TYR A 168 -1.25 -0.11 -9.51
CA TYR A 168 -2.51 0.32 -10.11
C TYR A 168 -2.58 1.84 -10.33
N LEU A 169 -2.02 2.64 -9.42
CA LEU A 169 -1.93 4.10 -9.57
C LEU A 169 -1.11 4.51 -10.80
N THR A 170 -0.06 3.75 -11.10
CA THR A 170 0.85 4.06 -12.20
C THR A 170 0.41 3.47 -13.53
N HIS A 171 -0.64 2.63 -13.57
CA HIS A 171 -1.01 1.81 -14.73
C HIS A 171 0.15 0.91 -15.24
N ILE A 172 1.19 0.68 -14.42
CA ILE A 172 2.39 -0.11 -14.78
C ILE A 172 2.18 -1.61 -14.51
N GLY A 173 1.03 -2.01 -13.96
CA GLY A 173 0.60 -3.41 -13.94
C GLY A 173 -0.89 -3.55 -13.75
N GLU A 174 -1.51 -4.38 -14.60
CA GLU A 174 -2.91 -4.77 -14.44
C GLU A 174 -3.03 -5.95 -13.47
N PRO A 175 -4.15 -6.08 -12.72
CA PRO A 175 -4.40 -7.25 -11.91
C PRO A 175 -4.35 -8.49 -12.79
N GLN A 176 -3.51 -9.44 -12.40
CA GLN A 176 -3.37 -10.69 -13.13
C GLN A 176 -4.40 -11.71 -12.66
N LEU A 177 -4.63 -12.72 -13.48
CA LEU A 177 -5.46 -13.85 -13.10
C LEU A 177 -4.90 -14.48 -11.82
N GLY A 178 -5.76 -14.68 -10.83
CA GLY A 178 -5.39 -15.22 -9.53
C GLY A 178 -4.93 -14.18 -8.50
N ASP A 179 -4.71 -12.91 -8.88
CA ASP A 179 -4.34 -11.88 -7.91
C ASP A 179 -5.45 -11.66 -6.87
N ILE A 180 -5.06 -11.49 -5.61
CA ILE A 180 -5.97 -11.05 -4.55
C ILE A 180 -5.96 -9.53 -4.53
N VAL A 181 -7.12 -8.92 -4.71
CA VAL A 181 -7.27 -7.47 -4.83
C VAL A 181 -8.22 -6.92 -3.78
N MET A 182 -7.87 -5.74 -3.27
CA MET A 182 -8.78 -4.89 -2.51
C MET A 182 -9.53 -4.01 -3.50
N LEU A 183 -10.85 -3.95 -3.41
CA LEU A 183 -11.72 -3.21 -4.34
C LEU A 183 -12.84 -2.47 -3.61
N TYR A 184 -13.34 -1.39 -4.20
CA TYR A 184 -14.59 -0.76 -3.78
C TYR A 184 -15.78 -1.58 -4.28
N TYR A 185 -16.75 -1.83 -3.40
CA TYR A 185 -17.97 -2.55 -3.76
C TYR A 185 -18.74 -1.77 -4.83
N PRO A 186 -19.05 -2.34 -6.01
CA PRO A 186 -19.61 -1.54 -7.10
C PRO A 186 -20.97 -0.90 -6.80
N ASN A 187 -21.81 -1.56 -6.00
CA ASN A 187 -23.13 -1.04 -5.65
C ASN A 187 -23.09 -0.05 -4.47
N ASN A 188 -22.03 -0.07 -3.66
CA ASN A 188 -21.82 0.91 -2.58
C ASN A 188 -20.31 1.15 -2.36
N PRO A 189 -19.71 2.12 -3.06
CA PRO A 189 -18.27 2.41 -2.99
C PRO A 189 -17.78 2.91 -1.62
N LYS A 190 -18.66 3.09 -0.63
CA LYS A 190 -18.25 3.35 0.76
C LYS A 190 -17.71 2.10 1.45
N LYS A 191 -17.95 0.91 0.89
CA LYS A 191 -17.44 -0.38 1.39
C LYS A 191 -16.31 -0.87 0.49
N SER A 192 -15.32 -1.52 1.10
CA SER A 192 -14.24 -2.20 0.40
C SER A 192 -14.24 -3.69 0.70
N PHE A 193 -13.99 -4.50 -0.32
CA PHE A 193 -13.90 -5.96 -0.22
C PHE A 193 -12.54 -6.45 -0.67
N VAL A 194 -12.17 -7.65 -0.20
CA VAL A 194 -11.05 -8.43 -0.71
C VAL A 194 -11.60 -9.61 -1.49
N LYS A 195 -11.21 -9.73 -2.76
CA LYS A 195 -11.62 -10.82 -3.65
C LYS A 195 -10.45 -11.24 -4.54
N ARG A 196 -10.55 -12.41 -5.15
CA ARG A 196 -9.60 -12.90 -6.15
C ARG A 196 -10.07 -12.57 -7.56
N VAL A 197 -9.15 -12.14 -8.41
CA VAL A 197 -9.39 -11.93 -9.84
C VAL A 197 -9.46 -13.27 -10.55
N ILE A 198 -10.58 -13.55 -11.20
CA ILE A 198 -10.86 -14.82 -11.89
C ILE A 198 -10.96 -14.66 -13.40
N ALA A 199 -11.34 -13.49 -13.90
CA ALA A 199 -11.24 -13.18 -15.32
C ALA A 199 -11.02 -11.69 -15.54
N ALA A 200 -10.27 -11.36 -16.58
CA ALA A 200 -10.01 -10.01 -17.07
C ALA A 200 -10.86 -9.70 -18.31
N GLU A 201 -10.84 -8.44 -18.74
CA GLU A 201 -11.49 -7.99 -19.97
C GLU A 201 -11.19 -8.88 -21.18
N GLY A 202 -12.19 -9.06 -22.04
CA GLY A 202 -12.11 -9.89 -23.24
C GLY A 202 -12.08 -11.40 -22.98
N GLN A 203 -11.89 -11.85 -21.74
CA GLN A 203 -11.94 -13.27 -21.41
C GLN A 203 -13.38 -13.76 -21.25
N THR A 204 -13.62 -15.04 -21.54
CA THR A 204 -14.90 -15.71 -21.34
C THR A 204 -14.86 -16.55 -20.06
N ILE A 205 -15.78 -16.30 -19.14
CA ILE A 205 -15.93 -17.07 -17.89
C ILE A 205 -17.13 -18.02 -18.02
N ARG A 206 -16.95 -19.27 -17.59
CA ARG A 206 -18.02 -20.26 -17.43
C ARG A 206 -17.78 -21.08 -16.17
N MET A 207 -18.84 -21.41 -15.44
CA MET A 207 -18.80 -22.34 -14.32
C MET A 207 -19.74 -23.50 -14.59
N VAL A 208 -19.26 -24.72 -14.32
CA VAL A 208 -20.06 -25.95 -14.41
C VAL A 208 -19.77 -26.81 -13.20
N ASP A 209 -20.80 -27.10 -12.40
CA ASP A 209 -20.69 -27.88 -11.16
C ASP A 209 -19.59 -27.31 -10.23
N GLY A 210 -19.59 -25.98 -10.05
CA GLY A 210 -18.61 -25.28 -9.23
C GLY A 210 -17.20 -25.13 -9.82
N LYS A 211 -16.90 -25.79 -10.94
CA LYS A 211 -15.58 -25.69 -11.59
C LYS A 211 -15.55 -24.50 -12.53
N VAL A 212 -14.50 -23.71 -12.39
CA VAL A 212 -14.33 -22.46 -13.13
C VAL A 212 -13.50 -22.68 -14.39
N PHE A 213 -13.97 -22.14 -15.51
CA PHE A 213 -13.31 -22.17 -16.80
C PHE A 213 -13.16 -20.75 -17.35
N VAL A 214 -11.95 -20.37 -17.76
CA VAL A 214 -11.64 -19.10 -18.40
C VAL A 214 -11.11 -19.39 -19.80
N ASN A 215 -11.75 -18.82 -20.82
CA ASN A 215 -11.47 -19.12 -22.23
C ASN A 215 -11.47 -20.64 -22.50
N GLU A 216 -12.46 -21.33 -21.94
CA GLU A 216 -12.62 -22.80 -22.00
C GLU A 216 -11.55 -23.63 -21.25
N ALA A 217 -10.46 -23.02 -20.79
CA ALA A 217 -9.45 -23.67 -19.98
C ALA A 217 -9.87 -23.71 -18.50
N PRO A 218 -9.68 -24.84 -17.79
CA PRO A 218 -9.97 -24.91 -16.36
C PRO A 218 -9.00 -24.00 -15.58
N VAL A 219 -9.53 -23.25 -14.60
CA VAL A 219 -8.73 -22.46 -13.67
C VAL A 219 -8.20 -23.35 -12.54
N ASP A 220 -6.95 -23.14 -12.14
CA ASP A 220 -6.38 -23.79 -10.96
C ASP A 220 -7.00 -23.21 -9.68
N ASP A 221 -7.99 -23.92 -9.15
CA ASP A 221 -8.65 -23.63 -7.87
C ASP A 221 -8.20 -24.61 -6.76
N SER A 222 -6.93 -25.03 -6.79
CA SER A 222 -6.36 -25.92 -5.76
C SER A 222 -6.37 -25.34 -4.35
N PHE A 223 -6.40 -24.00 -4.23
CA PHE A 223 -6.48 -23.28 -2.96
C PHE A 223 -7.90 -23.28 -2.34
N VAL A 224 -8.93 -23.72 -3.07
CA VAL A 224 -10.31 -23.82 -2.57
C VAL A 224 -10.58 -25.25 -2.10
N PRO A 225 -10.76 -25.49 -0.79
CA PRO A 225 -11.15 -26.80 -0.28
C PRO A 225 -12.50 -27.27 -0.85
N PRO A 226 -12.72 -28.59 -1.02
CA PRO A 226 -13.99 -29.13 -1.52
C PRO A 226 -15.24 -28.61 -0.78
N GLU A 227 -15.16 -28.44 0.55
CA GLU A 227 -16.24 -27.94 1.40
C GLU A 227 -16.63 -26.47 1.12
N TYR A 228 -15.74 -25.70 0.49
CA TYR A 228 -15.98 -24.31 0.14
C TYR A 228 -16.36 -24.15 -1.32
N ARG A 229 -16.35 -25.22 -2.12
CA ARG A 229 -16.81 -25.17 -3.51
C ARG A 229 -18.33 -25.07 -3.55
N GLY A 230 -18.82 -24.13 -4.35
CA GLY A 230 -20.23 -24.10 -4.76
C GLY A 230 -20.48 -25.17 -5.80
N HIS A 231 -21.76 -25.41 -6.12
CA HIS A 231 -22.17 -26.30 -7.23
C HIS A 231 -22.98 -25.53 -8.28
N ASP A 232 -22.96 -24.19 -8.18
CA ASP A 232 -23.73 -23.33 -9.05
C ASP A 232 -23.06 -23.20 -10.42
N ASP A 233 -23.89 -23.20 -11.45
CA ASP A 233 -23.47 -22.92 -12.83
C ASP A 233 -23.53 -21.41 -13.10
N TYR A 234 -22.64 -20.92 -13.96
CA TYR A 234 -22.60 -19.52 -14.34
C TYR A 234 -22.08 -19.35 -15.77
N GLY A 235 -22.68 -18.42 -16.52
CA GLY A 235 -22.25 -18.09 -17.87
C GLY A 235 -22.62 -19.17 -18.91
N PRO A 236 -21.93 -19.20 -20.07
CA PRO A 236 -20.73 -18.42 -20.41
C PRO A 236 -21.00 -16.92 -20.55
N VAL A 237 -20.06 -16.08 -20.12
CA VAL A 237 -20.11 -14.63 -20.37
C VAL A 237 -18.74 -14.06 -20.70
N VAL A 238 -18.70 -13.10 -21.61
CA VAL A 238 -17.48 -12.34 -21.96
C VAL A 238 -17.37 -11.12 -21.05
N ILE A 239 -16.20 -10.92 -20.45
CA ILE A 239 -15.95 -9.76 -19.60
C ILE A 239 -15.75 -8.51 -20.48
N PRO A 240 -16.52 -7.42 -20.26
CA PRO A 240 -16.36 -6.19 -21.05
C PRO A 240 -14.98 -5.53 -20.85
N GLU A 241 -14.57 -4.71 -21.81
CA GLU A 241 -13.39 -3.84 -21.68
C GLU A 241 -13.50 -2.91 -20.47
N GLY A 242 -12.43 -2.82 -19.69
CA GLY A 242 -12.37 -2.02 -18.48
C GLY A 242 -12.97 -2.70 -17.25
N TYR A 243 -13.24 -4.01 -17.30
CA TYR A 243 -13.83 -4.74 -16.18
C TYR A 243 -13.07 -6.01 -15.80
N TYR A 244 -13.29 -6.46 -14.57
CA TYR A 244 -12.83 -7.74 -14.02
C TYR A 244 -14.00 -8.54 -13.45
N PHE A 245 -13.87 -9.87 -13.50
CA PHE A 245 -14.70 -10.79 -12.75
C PHE A 245 -13.92 -11.28 -11.53
N VAL A 246 -14.49 -11.11 -10.34
CA VAL A 246 -13.83 -11.46 -9.08
C VAL A 246 -14.68 -12.42 -8.27
N MET A 247 -14.04 -13.29 -7.51
CA MET A 247 -14.71 -14.26 -6.63
C MET A 247 -14.04 -14.33 -5.26
N GLY A 248 -14.81 -14.70 -4.25
CA GLY A 248 -14.24 -15.14 -2.98
C GLY A 248 -13.70 -16.56 -3.07
N ASP A 249 -12.69 -16.88 -2.26
CA ASP A 249 -12.16 -18.25 -2.18
C ASP A 249 -13.16 -19.18 -1.45
N HIS A 250 -13.95 -18.65 -0.53
CA HIS A 250 -15.07 -19.35 0.08
C HIS A 250 -16.31 -19.24 -0.82
N ARG A 251 -16.39 -20.08 -1.86
CA ARG A 251 -17.37 -19.94 -2.96
C ARG A 251 -18.82 -20.01 -2.49
N THR A 252 -19.14 -20.78 -1.46
CA THR A 252 -20.49 -20.88 -0.91
C THR A 252 -20.88 -19.71 0.00
N ASN A 253 -19.92 -18.93 0.49
CA ASN A 253 -20.11 -17.86 1.48
C ASN A 253 -19.44 -16.55 1.04
N SER A 254 -19.68 -16.15 -0.22
CA SER A 254 -19.09 -14.94 -0.80
C SER A 254 -20.08 -14.23 -1.71
N SER A 255 -20.39 -12.98 -1.38
CA SER A 255 -21.03 -12.02 -2.27
C SER A 255 -20.00 -11.42 -3.21
N ASP A 256 -19.88 -11.99 -4.40
CA ASP A 256 -18.91 -11.59 -5.43
C ASP A 256 -19.56 -11.40 -6.82
N SER A 257 -18.76 -11.37 -7.90
CA SER A 257 -19.25 -11.04 -9.24
C SER A 257 -20.34 -11.97 -9.75
N ARG A 258 -20.53 -13.15 -9.15
CA ARG A 258 -21.68 -14.03 -9.43
C ARG A 258 -23.03 -13.38 -9.08
N HIS A 259 -23.04 -12.50 -8.09
CA HIS A 259 -24.24 -11.85 -7.57
C HIS A 259 -24.38 -10.39 -8.02
N TRP A 260 -23.30 -9.62 -8.00
CA TRP A 260 -23.33 -8.18 -8.31
C TRP A 260 -22.64 -7.78 -9.62
N GLY A 261 -22.13 -8.74 -10.39
CA GLY A 261 -21.55 -8.51 -11.71
C GLY A 261 -20.10 -8.05 -11.71
N TYR A 262 -19.66 -7.45 -12.81
CA TYR A 262 -18.25 -7.12 -13.03
C TYR A 262 -17.80 -5.89 -12.25
N VAL A 263 -16.50 -5.84 -11.93
CA VAL A 263 -15.85 -4.72 -11.26
C VAL A 263 -15.17 -3.83 -12.30
N PRO A 264 -15.48 -2.52 -12.38
CA PRO A 264 -14.68 -1.60 -13.18
C PRO A 264 -13.22 -1.57 -12.71
N LYS A 265 -12.22 -1.54 -13.61
CA LYS A 265 -10.79 -1.50 -13.23
C LYS A 265 -10.50 -0.37 -12.21
N LYS A 266 -11.16 0.79 -12.39
CA LYS A 266 -11.05 1.96 -11.50
C LYS A 266 -11.48 1.72 -10.05
N TYR A 267 -12.22 0.65 -9.75
CA TYR A 267 -12.64 0.32 -8.38
C TYR A 267 -11.63 -0.58 -7.67
N ILE A 268 -10.63 -1.09 -8.37
CA ILE A 268 -9.53 -1.83 -7.75
C ILE A 268 -8.60 -0.83 -7.06
N ILE A 269 -8.46 -0.99 -5.75
CA ILE A 269 -7.62 -0.14 -4.89
C ILE A 269 -6.16 -0.59 -4.95
N GLY A 270 -5.93 -1.90 -4.92
CA GLY A 270 -4.58 -2.45 -4.88
C GLY A 270 -4.52 -3.97 -4.79
N ARG A 271 -3.31 -4.52 -4.94
CA ARG A 271 -3.02 -5.96 -4.81
C ARG A 271 -2.62 -6.25 -3.39
N VAL A 272 -3.20 -7.27 -2.79
CA VAL A 272 -2.71 -7.83 -1.53
C VAL A 272 -1.39 -8.54 -1.83
N GLN A 273 -0.27 -8.03 -1.31
CA GLN A 273 1.06 -8.63 -1.53
C GLN A 273 1.50 -9.51 -0.37
N LEU A 274 1.05 -9.17 0.84
CA LEU A 274 1.50 -9.84 2.05
C LEU A 274 0.38 -9.83 3.07
N ARG A 275 0.07 -11.01 3.60
CA ARG A 275 -0.55 -11.17 4.90
C ARG A 275 0.56 -11.27 5.94
N TRP A 276 0.67 -10.31 6.85
CA TRP A 276 1.76 -10.26 7.83
C TRP A 276 1.35 -10.66 9.26
N TRP A 277 0.05 -10.63 9.55
CA TRP A 277 -0.50 -11.08 10.83
C TRP A 277 -1.59 -12.12 10.59
N PRO A 278 -1.63 -13.23 11.35
CA PRO A 278 -0.68 -13.59 12.42
C PRO A 278 0.72 -13.95 11.88
N VAL A 279 1.77 -13.50 12.59
CA VAL A 279 3.18 -13.62 12.12
C VAL A 279 3.60 -15.06 11.79
N PRO A 280 3.24 -16.11 12.56
CA PRO A 280 3.60 -17.49 12.25
C PRO A 280 3.09 -18.00 10.90
N GLU A 281 2.05 -17.36 10.37
CA GLU A 281 1.42 -17.76 9.12
C GLU A 281 1.62 -16.73 8.01
N ALA A 282 2.52 -15.77 8.21
CA ALA A 282 2.75 -14.71 7.24
C ALA A 282 3.06 -15.30 5.85
N ARG A 283 2.35 -14.81 4.83
CA ARG A 283 2.41 -15.35 3.47
C ARG A 283 2.32 -14.22 2.45
N THR A 284 3.14 -14.34 1.41
CA THR A 284 3.09 -13.48 0.23
C THR A 284 2.21 -14.08 -0.86
N PHE A 285 1.61 -13.21 -1.66
CA PHE A 285 0.74 -13.56 -2.79
C PHE A 285 1.30 -13.00 -4.11
#